data_AF-A0A7S3JAR9-F1
#
_entry.id   AF-A0A7S3JAR9-F1
#
_cell.length_a   1.000
_cell.length_b   1.000
_cell.length_c   1.000
_cell.angle_alpha   90.00
_cell.angle_beta   90.00
_cell.angle_gamma   90.00
#
_symmetry.space_group_name_H-M   'P 1'
#
loop_
_entity.id
_entity.type
_entity.pdbx_description
1 polymer ?
#
loop_
_entity_poly.entity_id
_entity_poly.type
_entity_poly.pdbx_seq_one_letter_code
_entity_poly.pdbx_strand_id
1 'polypeptide(L)'
;EERDPEEMVNQPGTSLVKYDTPIIVSSSGGGKKGKKGLPPIEKAAMSKNEDFLNSILPPREYTDGGQLWVQYVSPTPATRVDVINLQEDLEEKLVQRQARETGIC
;
A
#
# COMPACT_ATOMS: atom_id res chain seq x y z
N GLU A 1 -15.98 -24.40 -11.18
CA GLU A 1 -15.39 -23.25 -10.46
C GLU A 1 -15.37 -22.00 -11.31
N GLU A 2 -16.52 -21.31 -11.38
CA GLU A 2 -16.57 -19.90 -11.78
C GLU A 2 -15.83 -19.11 -10.69
N ARG A 3 -14.73 -18.45 -11.06
CA ARG A 3 -14.00 -17.56 -10.16
C ARG A 3 -14.74 -16.24 -10.05
N ASP A 4 -15.13 -15.88 -8.82
CA ASP A 4 -15.83 -14.63 -8.50
C ASP A 4 -15.04 -13.39 -8.96
N PRO A 5 -15.69 -12.42 -9.64
CA PRO A 5 -15.05 -11.20 -10.11
C PRO A 5 -14.64 -10.23 -8.98
N GLU A 6 -15.12 -10.44 -7.74
CA GLU A 6 -14.77 -9.61 -6.58
C GLU A 6 -13.35 -9.87 -6.06
N GLU A 7 -12.75 -11.03 -6.35
CA GLU A 7 -11.38 -11.33 -5.91
C GLU A 7 -10.31 -10.57 -6.73
N MET A 8 -10.69 -10.00 -7.87
CA MET A 8 -9.78 -9.19 -8.71
C MET A 8 -9.60 -7.74 -8.22
N VAL A 9 -10.39 -7.31 -7.23
CA VAL A 9 -10.33 -5.95 -6.64
C VAL A 9 -9.58 -5.93 -5.30
N ASN A 10 -9.14 -7.09 -4.79
CA ASN A 10 -8.56 -7.19 -3.44
C ASN A 10 -7.07 -7.59 -3.44
N GLN A 11 -6.30 -7.07 -4.40
CA GLN A 11 -4.85 -7.11 -4.31
C GLN A 11 -4.34 -5.68 -4.17
N PRO A 12 -3.37 -5.40 -3.28
CA PRO A 12 -2.60 -4.17 -3.38
C PRO A 12 -1.91 -4.20 -4.75
N GLY A 13 -2.57 -3.63 -5.76
CA GLY A 13 -2.19 -3.73 -7.15
C GLY A 13 -0.73 -3.34 -7.33
N THR A 14 -0.02 -4.10 -8.17
CA THR A 14 1.39 -4.07 -8.60
C THR A 14 2.20 -2.79 -8.33
N SER A 15 2.26 -2.31 -7.09
CA SER A 15 3.02 -1.11 -6.76
C SER A 15 4.46 -1.48 -6.59
N LEU A 16 5.34 -0.57 -6.98
CA LEU A 16 6.74 -0.59 -6.59
C LEU A 16 6.97 0.30 -5.37
N VAL A 17 5.94 1.01 -4.91
CA VAL A 17 6.06 1.86 -3.73
C VAL A 17 5.74 1.05 -2.49
N LYS A 18 6.56 1.24 -1.45
CA LYS A 18 6.35 0.63 -0.14
C LYS A 18 5.16 1.26 0.57
N TYR A 19 4.27 0.42 1.06
CA TYR A 19 3.14 0.83 1.89
C TYR A 19 3.37 0.46 3.35
N ASP A 20 2.81 1.26 4.26
CA ASP A 20 2.78 0.95 5.68
C ASP A 20 1.73 -0.11 6.02
N THR A 21 1.74 -0.58 7.26
CA THR A 21 0.75 -1.52 7.76
C THR A 21 -0.66 -0.91 7.65
N PRO A 22 -1.64 -1.64 7.10
CA PRO A 22 -2.99 -1.11 6.88
C PRO A 22 -3.70 -0.84 8.22
N ILE A 23 -4.52 0.20 8.25
CA ILE A 23 -5.29 0.62 9.42
C ILE A 23 -6.79 0.35 9.20
N ILE A 24 -7.49 -0.10 10.25
CA ILE A 24 -8.95 -0.31 10.20
C ILE A 24 -9.67 1.02 10.42
N VAL A 25 -10.54 1.40 9.48
CA VAL A 25 -11.29 2.66 9.52
C VAL A 25 -12.76 2.44 9.90
N SER A 26 -13.35 1.28 9.60
CA SER A 26 -14.67 0.91 10.10
C SER A 26 -14.76 -0.56 10.51
N SER A 27 -15.23 -0.80 11.73
CA SER A 27 -15.67 -2.10 12.22
C SER A 27 -17.17 -1.97 12.46
N SER A 28 -17.98 -2.74 11.73
CA SER A 28 -19.43 -2.79 11.87
C SER A 28 -19.89 -3.59 13.12
N GLY A 29 -19.12 -3.53 14.22
CA GLY A 29 -19.45 -4.14 15.50
C GLY A 29 -19.23 -3.16 16.65
N GLY A 30 -20.30 -2.73 17.30
CA GLY A 30 -20.27 -1.74 18.38
C GLY A 30 -19.53 -2.19 19.65
N GLY A 31 -19.02 -1.21 20.41
CA GLY A 31 -18.81 -1.32 21.86
C GLY A 31 -17.39 -1.57 22.38
N LYS A 32 -16.74 -0.48 22.85
CA LYS A 32 -15.84 -0.32 24.02
C LYS A 32 -14.80 -1.42 24.40
N LYS A 33 -13.56 -0.91 24.56
CA LYS A 33 -12.40 -1.34 25.40
C LYS A 33 -11.41 -2.34 24.81
N GLY A 34 -10.19 -1.83 24.56
CA GLY A 34 -8.98 -2.63 24.40
C GLY A 34 -7.73 -1.75 24.17
N LYS A 35 -7.25 -1.06 25.21
CA LYS A 35 -5.89 -0.49 25.21
C LYS A 35 -4.89 -1.65 25.10
N LYS A 36 -4.14 -1.75 23.99
CA LYS A 36 -2.80 -2.34 23.95
C LYS A 36 -2.07 -1.96 22.66
N GLY A 37 -1.06 -1.10 22.81
CA GLY A 37 0.17 -1.11 21.99
C GLY A 37 0.17 -0.31 20.69
N LEU A 38 0.50 0.98 20.75
CA LEU A 38 1.32 1.64 19.73
C LEU A 38 2.28 2.60 20.45
N PRO A 39 3.61 2.53 20.23
CA PRO A 39 4.54 3.51 20.79
C PRO A 39 4.22 4.91 20.24
N PRO A 40 4.58 6.00 20.96
CA PRO A 40 4.39 7.36 20.47
C PRO A 40 5.19 7.56 19.17
N ILE A 41 4.53 7.44 18.02
CA ILE A 41 5.08 7.88 16.74
C ILE A 41 5.34 9.38 16.88
N GLU A 42 6.56 9.78 16.55
CA GLU A 42 7.07 11.15 16.54
C GLU A 42 6.34 11.98 15.46
N LYS A 43 5.06 12.29 15.70
CA LYS A 43 4.13 12.92 14.74
C LYS A 43 4.42 14.39 14.39
N ALA A 44 5.53 14.97 14.85
CA ALA A 44 5.77 16.41 14.67
C ALA A 44 6.50 16.76 13.36
N ALA A 45 7.25 15.83 12.74
CA ALA A 45 7.99 16.07 11.50
C ALA A 45 7.41 15.35 10.26
N MET A 46 6.42 14.48 10.44
CA MET A 46 5.92 13.57 9.38
C MET A 46 4.79 14.17 8.51
N SER A 47 4.03 15.15 9.02
CA SER A 47 2.82 15.66 8.33
C SER A 47 3.06 16.21 6.92
N LYS A 48 4.11 17.02 6.69
CA LYS A 48 4.33 17.63 5.36
C LYS A 48 4.64 16.60 4.27
N ASN A 49 5.40 15.57 4.62
CA ASN A 49 5.79 14.52 3.68
C ASN A 49 4.60 13.60 3.40
N GLU A 50 3.81 13.27 4.43
CA GLU A 50 2.57 12.51 4.28
C GLU A 50 1.58 13.22 3.35
N ASP A 51 1.36 14.53 3.54
CA ASP A 51 0.46 15.33 2.69
C ASP A 51 0.92 15.36 1.22
N PHE A 52 2.23 15.48 0.99
CA PHE A 52 2.82 15.42 -0.35
C PHE A 52 2.66 14.03 -0.98
N LEU A 53 2.97 12.96 -0.23
CA LEU A 53 2.83 11.58 -0.70
C LEU A 53 1.37 11.26 -1.04
N ASN A 54 0.43 11.71 -0.21
CA ASN A 54 -1.01 11.56 -0.46
C ASN A 54 -1.48 12.32 -1.71
N SER A 55 -0.82 13.42 -2.07
CA SER A 55 -1.11 14.16 -3.31
C SER A 55 -0.60 13.47 -4.58
N ILE A 56 0.46 12.66 -4.48
CA ILE A 56 1.02 11.90 -5.61
C ILE A 56 0.28 10.57 -5.77
N LEU A 57 0.10 9.85 -4.66
CA LEU A 57 -0.55 8.56 -4.60
C LEU A 57 -1.65 8.60 -3.55
N PRO A 58 -2.93 8.50 -3.94
CA PRO A 58 -4.00 8.41 -2.96
C PRO A 58 -3.82 7.14 -2.13
N PRO A 59 -4.26 7.17 -0.85
CA PRO A 59 -4.25 5.98 -0.01
C PRO A 59 -5.14 4.89 -0.62
N ARG A 60 -4.73 3.64 -0.43
CA ARG A 60 -5.49 2.49 -0.92
C ARG A 60 -6.54 2.12 0.11
N GLU A 61 -7.76 1.90 -0.36
CA GLU A 61 -8.87 1.45 0.49
C GLU A 61 -9.33 0.08 -0.01
N TYR A 62 -9.46 -0.89 0.89
CA TYR A 62 -9.99 -2.22 0.57
C TYR A 62 -10.84 -2.74 1.72
N THR A 63 -11.82 -3.57 1.40
CA THR A 63 -12.70 -4.19 2.40
C THR A 63 -12.32 -5.65 2.55
N ASP A 64 -12.03 -6.08 3.78
CA ASP A 64 -11.73 -7.47 4.10
C ASP A 64 -12.57 -7.91 5.30
N GLY A 65 -13.34 -8.99 5.15
CA GLY A 65 -14.18 -9.52 6.23
C GLY A 65 -15.23 -8.54 6.79
N GLY A 66 -15.69 -7.58 5.99
CA GLY A 66 -16.64 -6.54 6.43
C GLY A 66 -16.01 -5.39 7.22
N GLN A 67 -14.67 -5.30 7.23
CA GLN A 67 -13.91 -4.19 7.79
C GLN A 67 -13.26 -3.38 6.67
N LEU A 68 -13.34 -2.05 6.76
CA LEU A 68 -12.66 -1.16 5.81
C LEU A 68 -11.23 -0.92 6.28
N TRP A 69 -10.28 -1.26 5.43
CA TRP A 69 -8.86 -1.05 5.63
C TRP A 69 -8.34 0.06 4.72
N VAL A 70 -7.49 0.90 5.28
CA VAL A 70 -6.81 1.96 4.53
C VAL A 70 -5.31 1.82 4.67
N GLN A 71 -4.60 1.97 3.57
CA GLN A 71 -3.16 1.80 3.50
C GLN A 71 -2.49 3.03 2.88
N TYR A 72 -1.53 3.60 3.61
CA TYR A 72 -0.76 4.78 3.22
C TYR A 72 0.61 4.40 2.68
N VAL A 73 1.16 5.27 1.84
CA VAL A 73 2.55 5.16 1.37
C VAL A 73 3.49 5.43 2.53
N SER A 74 4.51 4.59 2.68
CA SER A 74 5.53 4.77 3.72
C SER A 74 6.34 6.04 3.45
N PRO A 75 6.41 7.00 4.39
CA PRO A 75 7.28 8.17 4.28
C PRO A 75 8.75 7.88 4.63
N THR A 76 9.07 6.63 4.99
CA THR A 76 10.45 6.26 5.32
C THR A 76 11.37 6.40 4.10
N PRO A 77 12.52 7.08 4.24
CA PRO A 77 13.43 7.29 3.12
C PRO A 77 14.02 5.94 2.67
N ALA A 78 14.05 5.72 1.36
CA ALA A 78 14.60 4.49 0.78
C ALA A 78 16.13 4.43 0.95
N THR A 79 16.64 3.22 1.17
CA THR A 79 18.07 2.94 1.18
C THR A 79 18.57 2.55 -0.22
N ARG A 80 19.90 2.53 -0.42
CA ARG A 80 20.51 2.07 -1.68
C ARG A 80 20.08 0.64 -2.05
N VAL A 81 19.95 -0.24 -1.05
CA VAL A 81 19.55 -1.63 -1.26
C VAL A 81 18.10 -1.70 -1.70
N ASP A 82 17.22 -0.88 -1.11
CA ASP A 82 15.81 -0.82 -1.52
C ASP A 82 15.67 -0.43 -2.99
N VAL A 83 16.45 0.54 -3.47
CA VAL A 83 16.42 0.96 -4.88
C VAL A 83 16.87 -0.16 -5.82
N ILE A 84 17.86 -0.97 -5.44
CA ILE A 84 18.31 -2.11 -6.25
C ILE A 84 17.19 -3.14 -6.34
N ASN A 85 16.56 -3.49 -5.22
CA ASN A 85 15.45 -4.45 -5.22
C ASN A 85 14.28 -3.94 -6.07
N LEU A 86 13.97 -2.64 -6.03
CA LEU A 86 12.90 -2.05 -6.85
C LEU A 86 13.18 -2.12 -8.35
N GLN A 87 14.46 -2.07 -8.75
CA GLN A 87 14.84 -2.24 -10.14
C GLN A 87 14.56 -3.67 -10.61
N GLU A 88 14.94 -4.66 -9.80
CA GLU A 88 14.69 -6.08 -10.08
C GLU A 88 13.18 -6.39 -10.14
N ASP A 89 12.41 -5.89 -9.16
CA ASP A 89 10.95 -6.04 -9.13
C ASP A 89 10.25 -5.41 -10.34
N LEU A 90 10.75 -4.26 -10.80
CA LEU A 90 10.22 -3.61 -12.01
C LEU A 90 10.51 -4.46 -13.24
N GLU A 91 11.74 -4.93 -13.39
CA GLU A 91 12.16 -5.73 -14.53
C GLU A 91 11.41 -7.05 -14.60
N GLU A 92 11.22 -7.73 -13.47
CA GLU A 92 10.39 -8.93 -13.39
C GLU A 92 8.96 -8.65 -13.88
N LYS A 93 8.35 -7.55 -13.43
CA LYS A 93 6.99 -7.16 -13.86
C LYS A 93 6.91 -6.82 -15.35
N LEU A 94 7.96 -6.20 -15.91
CA LEU A 94 8.02 -5.92 -17.35
C LEU A 94 8.09 -7.23 -18.16
N VAL A 95 8.92 -8.17 -17.73
CA VAL A 95 9.04 -9.49 -18.35
C VAL A 95 7.71 -10.26 -18.25
N GLN A 96 7.08 -10.29 -17.08
CA GLN A 96 5.77 -10.93 -16.87
C GLN A 96 4.68 -10.36 -17.79
N ARG A 97 4.73 -9.05 -18.07
CA ARG A 97 3.80 -8.36 -18.96
C ARG A 97 4.18 -8.46 -20.45
N GLN A 98 5.26 -9.17 -20.78
CA GLN A 98 5.84 -9.24 -22.12
C GLN A 98 6.09 -7.86 -22.73
N ALA A 99 6.44 -6.88 -21.88
CA ALA A 99 6.74 -5.53 -22.32
C ALA A 99 7.98 -5.55 -23.21
N ARG A 100 7.93 -4.81 -24.32
CA ARG A 100 9.06 -4.72 -25.25
C ARG A 100 10.11 -3.77 -24.67
N GLU A 101 11.39 -4.11 -24.81
CA GLU A 101 12.51 -3.25 -24.37
C GLU A 101 12.53 -1.89 -25.10
N THR A 102 11.96 -1.82 -26.32
CA THR A 102 11.84 -0.60 -27.10
C THR A 102 10.48 -0.50 -27.78
N GLY A 103 9.86 0.69 -27.74
CA GLY A 103 8.55 0.99 -28.34
C GLY A 103 7.49 1.46 -27.33
N ILE A 104 6.36 1.95 -27.83
CA ILE A 104 5.16 2.21 -27.01
C ILE A 104 4.57 0.82 -26.72
N CYS A 105 4.53 0.46 -25.44
CA CYS A 105 4.06 -0.84 -24.95
C CYS A 105 2.60 -1.11 -25.33
#